data_AF-A0A6V7VFW8-F1
#
_entry.id   AF-A0A6V7VFW8-F1
#
_cell.length_a   1.000
_cell.length_b   1.000
_cell.length_c   1.000
_cell.angle_alpha   90.00
_cell.angle_beta   90.00
_cell.angle_gamma   90.00
#
_symmetry.space_group_name_H-M   'P 1'
#
loop_
_entity.id
_entity.type
_entity.pdbx_description
1 polymer ?
#
loop_
_entity_poly.entity_id
_entity_poly.type
_entity_poly.pdbx_seq_one_letter_code
_entity_poly.pdbx_strand_id
1 'polypeptide(L)'
;MSEFDQVLMEDGTTNRLQESLQLFKQVCNNKYFIETSIILFLNKKDLFAEKMSQGRSLRIAFKEFNGPDNYESSSRYIEKKFFMANEVPNKSIYCHHTCATDTKQVQFVLDSTLDVILSSKLKGCGLY
;
A
#
# COMPACT_ATOMS: atom_id res chain seq x y z
N MET A 1 3.71 -5.69 3.08
CA MET A 1 3.13 -5.46 4.43
C MET A 1 3.75 -6.39 5.47
N SER A 2 3.71 -7.71 5.29
CA SER A 2 4.30 -8.69 6.22
C SER A 2 5.84 -8.75 6.25
N GLU A 3 6.53 -7.96 5.43
CA GLU A 3 8.00 -7.89 5.35
C GLU A 3 8.58 -6.77 6.23
N PHE A 4 7.78 -6.21 7.15
CA PHE A 4 8.19 -5.14 8.07
C PHE A 4 9.30 -5.56 9.04
N ASP A 5 9.49 -6.85 9.27
CA ASP A 5 10.54 -7.44 10.12
C ASP A 5 11.71 -8.01 9.30
N GLN A 6 11.74 -7.77 7.98
CA GLN A 6 12.75 -8.30 7.07
C GLN A 6 13.66 -7.21 6.50
N VAL A 7 14.91 -7.59 6.25
CA VAL A 7 15.90 -6.78 5.54
C VAL A 7 16.08 -7.25 4.10
N LEU A 8 16.58 -6.37 3.23
CA LEU A 8 17.00 -6.75 1.88
C LEU A 8 18.14 -7.76 1.95
N MET A 9 18.14 -8.72 1.03
CA MET A 9 19.20 -9.72 0.95
C MET A 9 20.52 -9.11 0.46
N GLU A 10 20.43 -8.05 -0.35
CA GLU A 10 21.56 -7.40 -1.02
C GLU A 10 22.50 -6.68 -0.05
N ASP A 11 21.96 -5.98 0.94
CA ASP A 11 22.74 -5.19 1.90
C ASP A 11 22.56 -5.66 3.36
N GLY A 12 21.51 -6.43 3.66
CA GLY A 12 21.28 -6.98 5.00
C GLY A 12 20.87 -5.95 6.07
N THR A 13 20.80 -4.66 5.74
CA THR A 13 20.45 -3.60 6.69
C THR A 13 19.13 -2.88 6.37
N THR A 14 18.83 -2.66 5.09
CA THR A 14 17.64 -1.91 4.67
C THR A 14 16.36 -2.73 4.90
N ASN A 15 15.39 -2.14 5.60
CA ASN A 15 14.09 -2.78 5.82
C ASN A 15 13.27 -2.86 4.52
N ARG A 16 12.72 -4.03 4.20
CA ARG A 16 11.99 -4.26 2.94
C ARG A 16 10.73 -3.41 2.79
N LEU A 17 10.02 -3.15 3.89
CA LEU A 17 8.82 -2.31 3.86
C LEU A 17 9.17 -0.84 3.67
N GLN A 18 10.29 -0.37 4.23
CA GLN A 18 10.80 0.96 3.96
C GLN A 18 11.25 1.12 2.51
N GLU A 19 11.92 0.11 1.94
CA GLU A 19 12.30 0.14 0.52
C GLU A 19 11.07 0.20 -0.39
N SER A 20 10.05 -0.61 -0.10
CA SER A 20 8.78 -0.56 -0.83
C SER A 20 8.12 0.82 -0.78
N LEU A 21 8.23 1.52 0.36
CA LEU A 21 7.72 2.89 0.51
C LEU A 21 8.53 3.90 -0.32
N GLN A 22 9.86 3.74 -0.38
CA GLN A 22 10.72 4.59 -1.23
C GLN A 22 10.41 4.40 -2.71
N LEU A 23 10.30 3.15 -3.16
CA LEU A 23 9.90 2.83 -4.54
C LEU A 23 8.53 3.40 -4.87
N PHE A 24 7.55 3.24 -3.97
CA PHE A 24 6.24 3.83 -4.14
C PHE A 24 6.31 5.35 -4.26
N LYS A 25 7.09 6.04 -3.41
CA LYS A 25 7.28 7.49 -3.49
C LYS A 25 7.81 7.91 -4.88
N GLN A 26 8.81 7.20 -5.39
CA GLN A 26 9.40 7.48 -6.70
C GLN A 26 8.38 7.31 -7.85
N VAL A 27 7.59 6.24 -7.83
CA VAL A 27 6.55 5.98 -8.85
C VAL A 27 5.42 6.99 -8.73
N CYS A 28 4.95 7.24 -7.51
CA CYS A 28 3.82 8.11 -7.23
C CYS A 28 4.10 9.56 -7.63
N ASN A 29 5.33 10.03 -7.45
CA ASN A 29 5.71 11.42 -7.75
C ASN A 29 6.44 11.57 -9.10
N ASN A 30 6.46 10.52 -9.93
CA ASN A 30 7.06 10.57 -11.25
C ASN A 30 6.23 11.47 -12.18
N LYS A 31 6.91 12.40 -12.87
CA LYS A 31 6.30 13.33 -13.83
C LYS A 31 5.48 12.65 -14.94
N TYR A 32 5.85 11.42 -15.32
CA TYR A 32 5.14 10.65 -16.34
C TYR A 32 3.85 10.00 -15.82
N PHE A 33 3.67 9.92 -14.50
CA PHE A 33 2.52 9.30 -13.86
C PHE A 33 1.65 10.28 -13.07
N ILE A 34 1.81 11.60 -13.24
CA ILE A 34 1.07 12.63 -12.47
C ILE A 34 -0.44 12.45 -12.56
N GLU A 35 -0.97 12.23 -13.77
CA GLU A 35 -2.41 12.11 -14.03
C GLU A 35 -2.94 10.67 -13.94
N THR A 36 -2.04 9.72 -13.62
CA THR A 36 -2.33 8.29 -13.52
C THR A 36 -2.81 7.94 -12.12
N SER A 37 -3.98 7.31 -12.05
CA SER A 37 -4.48 6.71 -10.82
C SER A 37 -3.60 5.54 -10.39
N ILE A 38 -3.38 5.37 -9.09
CA ILE A 38 -2.58 4.28 -8.54
C ILE A 38 -3.47 3.32 -7.76
N ILE A 39 -3.34 2.03 -8.04
CA ILE A 39 -3.94 0.97 -7.25
C ILE A 39 -2.83 0.34 -6.42
N LEU A 40 -2.89 0.52 -5.11
CA LEU A 40 -1.91 0.04 -4.14
C LEU A 40 -2.41 -1.25 -3.49
N PHE A 41 -1.67 -2.33 -3.65
CA PHE A 41 -1.95 -3.60 -2.99
C PHE A 41 -1.04 -3.81 -1.78
N LEU A 42 -1.60 -3.70 -0.58
CA LEU A 42 -0.96 -4.14 0.67
C LEU A 42 -1.19 -5.65 0.83
N ASN A 43 -0.34 -6.41 0.13
CA ASN A 43 -0.44 -7.87 0.09
C ASN A 43 0.10 -8.54 1.37
N LYS A 44 -0.26 -9.83 1.53
CA LYS A 44 0.11 -10.73 2.64
C LYS A 44 -0.49 -10.30 3.98
N LYS A 45 -1.75 -9.83 3.98
CA LYS A 45 -2.46 -9.37 5.19
C LYS A 45 -2.57 -10.47 6.27
N ASP A 46 -2.68 -11.72 5.84
CA ASP A 46 -2.75 -12.94 6.62
C ASP A 46 -1.45 -13.17 7.41
N LEU A 47 -0.31 -13.21 6.72
CA LEU A 47 1.00 -13.31 7.38
C LEU A 47 1.27 -12.12 8.29
N PHE A 48 0.82 -10.92 7.90
CA PHE A 48 0.96 -9.74 8.76
C PHE A 48 0.16 -9.90 10.06
N ALA A 49 -1.11 -10.30 9.98
CA ALA A 49 -1.94 -10.56 11.16
C ALA A 49 -1.36 -11.64 12.09
N GLU A 50 -0.81 -12.71 11.52
CA GLU A 50 -0.14 -13.77 12.29
C GLU A 50 1.08 -13.23 13.06
N LYS A 51 1.95 -12.47 12.38
CA LYS A 51 3.14 -11.87 13.00
C LYS A 51 2.78 -10.89 14.12
N MET A 52 1.76 -10.07 13.93
CA MET A 52 1.29 -9.15 14.98
C MET A 52 0.75 -9.93 16.18
N SER A 53 0.03 -11.04 15.95
CA SER A 53 -0.49 -11.92 17.01
C SER A 53 0.63 -12.64 17.78
N GLN A 54 1.78 -12.88 17.14
CA GLN A 54 3.00 -13.40 17.79
C GLN A 54 3.75 -12.32 18.59
N GLY A 55 3.22 -11.11 18.72
CA GLY A 55 3.84 -10.01 19.47
C GLY A 55 4.97 -9.29 18.75
N ARG A 56 5.10 -9.46 17.42
CA ARG A 56 6.05 -8.65 16.64
C ARG A 56 5.60 -7.18 16.62
N SER A 57 6.53 -6.27 16.88
CA SER A 57 6.24 -4.84 16.86
C SER A 57 6.52 -4.19 15.51
N LEU A 58 5.62 -3.31 15.06
CA LEU A 58 5.83 -2.52 13.85
C LEU A 58 7.03 -1.55 13.99
N ARG A 59 7.45 -1.27 15.22
CA ARG A 59 8.59 -0.37 15.53
C ARG A 59 9.93 -0.85 14.94
N ILE A 60 10.02 -2.13 14.56
CA ILE A 60 11.17 -2.70 13.85
C ILE A 60 11.37 -1.97 12.51
N ALA A 61 10.29 -1.73 11.76
CA ALA A 61 10.33 -0.96 10.52
C ALA A 61 10.17 0.54 10.75
N PHE A 62 9.34 0.96 11.71
CA PHE A 62 8.99 2.37 11.93
C PHE A 62 9.17 2.76 13.39
N LYS A 63 10.37 3.20 13.76
CA LYS A 63 10.71 3.59 15.15
C LYS A 63 9.78 4.65 15.75
N GLU A 64 9.19 5.49 14.90
CA GLU A 64 8.23 6.56 15.23
C GLU A 64 6.78 6.06 15.43
N PHE A 65 6.51 4.75 15.26
CA PHE A 65 5.18 4.19 15.50
C PHE A 65 4.86 4.17 17.00
N ASN A 66 3.92 5.01 17.41
CA ASN A 66 3.45 5.13 18.80
C ASN A 66 2.11 4.44 19.06
N GLY A 67 1.56 3.72 18.06
CA GLY A 67 0.32 2.97 18.21
C GLY A 67 0.49 1.63 18.94
N PRO A 68 -0.61 0.95 19.26
CA PRO A 68 -0.56 -0.41 19.80
C PRO A 68 -0.09 -1.41 18.72
N ASP A 69 0.67 -2.43 19.13
CA ASP A 69 1.17 -3.50 18.26
C ASP A 69 0.07 -4.53 17.94
N ASN A 70 -1.04 -4.06 17.38
CA ASN A 70 -2.10 -4.90 16.84
C ASN A 70 -2.23 -4.69 15.33
N TYR A 71 -2.85 -5.67 14.67
CA TYR A 71 -3.06 -5.69 13.22
C TYR A 71 -3.70 -4.39 12.73
N GLU A 72 -4.79 -3.96 13.36
CA GLU A 72 -5.59 -2.83 12.88
C GLU A 72 -4.80 -1.50 12.89
N SER A 73 -4.19 -1.18 14.04
CA SER A 73 -3.44 0.07 14.21
C SER A 73 -2.17 0.08 13.36
N SER A 74 -1.50 -1.05 13.26
CA SER A 74 -0.27 -1.18 12.48
C SER A 74 -0.55 -1.15 10.99
N SER A 75 -1.61 -1.82 10.54
CA SER A 75 -2.08 -1.82 9.16
C SER A 75 -2.45 -0.41 8.69
N ARG A 76 -3.26 0.28 9.49
CA ARG A 76 -3.66 1.66 9.22
C ARG A 76 -2.48 2.63 9.19
N TYR A 77 -1.47 2.40 10.03
CA TYR A 77 -0.25 3.21 10.01
C TYR A 77 0.57 2.99 8.74
N ILE A 78 0.74 1.74 8.31
CA ILE A 78 1.43 1.42 7.05
C ILE A 78 0.70 2.09 5.89
N GLU A 79 -0.62 1.89 5.78
CA GLU A 79 -1.44 2.53 4.76
C GLU A 79 -1.27 4.06 4.76
N LYS A 80 -1.34 4.69 5.94
CA LYS A 80 -1.12 6.13 6.08
C LYS A 80 0.26 6.56 5.57
N LYS A 81 1.31 5.80 5.83
CA LYS A 81 2.67 6.10 5.32
C LYS A 81 2.71 6.11 3.80
N PHE A 82 2.06 5.15 3.13
CA PHE A 82 1.95 5.15 1.67
C PHE A 82 1.15 6.33 1.14
N PHE A 83 0.00 6.67 1.74
CA PHE A 83 -0.75 7.86 1.35
C PHE A 83 0.05 9.16 1.52
N MET A 84 0.80 9.30 2.62
CA MET A 84 1.63 10.47 2.90
C MET A 84 2.87 10.57 1.99
N ALA A 85 3.24 9.50 1.27
CA ALA A 85 4.32 9.55 0.29
C ALA A 85 3.91 10.25 -1.02
N ASN A 86 2.62 10.41 -1.27
CA ASN A 86 2.12 11.15 -2.43
C ASN A 86 2.27 12.67 -2.23
N GLU A 87 2.99 13.30 -3.14
CA GLU A 87 3.19 14.75 -3.19
C GLU A 87 2.34 15.39 -4.31
N VAL A 88 1.67 14.58 -5.15
CA VAL A 88 0.84 15.05 -6.27
C VAL A 88 -0.58 15.39 -5.79
N PRO A 89 -1.04 16.64 -5.95
CA PRO A 89 -2.38 17.04 -5.55
C PRO A 89 -3.43 16.32 -6.39
N ASN A 90 -4.55 15.95 -5.75
CA ASN A 90 -5.70 15.30 -6.40
C ASN A 90 -5.41 13.96 -7.10
N LYS A 91 -4.27 13.31 -6.83
CA LYS A 91 -4.00 11.97 -7.34
C LYS A 91 -4.86 10.93 -6.64
N SER A 92 -5.58 10.13 -7.42
CA SER A 92 -6.38 9.03 -6.91
C SER A 92 -5.49 7.83 -6.57
N ILE A 93 -5.44 7.48 -5.29
CA ILE A 93 -4.74 6.29 -4.78
C ILE A 93 -5.77 5.39 -4.11
N TYR A 94 -5.94 4.18 -4.64
CA TYR A 94 -6.87 3.18 -4.13
C TYR A 94 -6.06 2.10 -3.40
N CYS A 95 -6.20 2.01 -2.08
CA CYS A 95 -5.48 1.04 -1.27
C CYS A 95 -6.36 -0.19 -1.00
N HIS A 96 -5.80 -1.39 -1.23
CA HIS A 96 -6.46 -2.65 -0.98
C HIS A 96 -5.57 -3.60 -0.19
N HIS A 97 -6.12 -4.21 0.84
CA HIS A 97 -5.40 -5.19 1.67
C HIS A 97 -5.72 -6.58 1.15
N THR A 98 -4.72 -7.25 0.58
CA THR A 98 -4.91 -8.50 -0.15
C THR A 98 -4.15 -9.65 0.51
N CYS A 99 -4.60 -10.86 0.22
CA CYS A 99 -3.88 -12.09 0.50
C CYS A 99 -3.53 -12.74 -0.85
N ALA A 100 -2.28 -13.15 -1.04
CA ALA A 100 -1.79 -13.66 -2.33
C ALA A 100 -2.51 -14.94 -2.79
N THR A 101 -3.10 -15.69 -1.86
CA THR A 101 -3.91 -16.88 -2.14
C THR A 101 -5.36 -16.56 -2.52
N ASP A 102 -5.77 -15.29 -2.39
CA ASP A 102 -7.11 -14.82 -2.73
C ASP A 102 -7.10 -14.05 -4.06
N THR A 103 -6.64 -14.73 -5.12
CA THR A 103 -6.59 -14.19 -6.49
C THR A 103 -7.96 -13.80 -7.03
N LYS A 104 -9.04 -14.39 -6.50
CA LYS A 104 -10.43 -14.04 -6.84
C LYS A 104 -10.83 -12.67 -6.29
N GLN A 105 -10.47 -12.34 -5.04
CA GLN A 105 -10.66 -10.97 -4.53
C GLN A 105 -9.85 -9.95 -5.32
N VAL A 106 -8.60 -10.27 -5.69
CA VAL A 106 -7.77 -9.31 -6.44
C VAL A 106 -8.38 -8.98 -7.80
N GLN A 107 -8.86 -9.98 -8.55
CA GLN A 107 -9.55 -9.75 -9.83
C GLN A 107 -10.82 -8.92 -9.65
N PHE A 108 -11.69 -9.31 -8.71
CA PHE A 108 -12.93 -8.57 -8.46
C PHE A 108 -12.69 -7.11 -8.04
N VAL A 109 -11.68 -6.87 -7.21
CA VAL A 109 -11.29 -5.53 -6.77
C VAL A 109 -10.70 -4.74 -7.92
N LEU A 110 -9.87 -5.35 -8.76
CA LEU A 110 -9.29 -4.70 -9.92
C LEU A 110 -10.40 -4.28 -10.91
N ASP A 111 -11.29 -5.19 -11.27
CA ASP A 111 -12.45 -4.89 -12.14
C ASP A 111 -13.29 -3.75 -11.56
N SER A 112 -13.66 -3.83 -10.28
CA SER A 112 -14.48 -2.79 -9.63
C SER A 112 -13.79 -1.42 -9.59
N THR A 113 -12.48 -1.40 -9.35
CA THR A 113 -11.71 -0.14 -9.27
C THR A 113 -11.48 0.44 -10.66
N LEU A 114 -11.23 -0.41 -11.66
CA LEU A 114 -11.13 0.00 -13.06
C LEU A 114 -12.45 0.57 -13.57
N ASP A 115 -13.58 -0.05 -13.24
CA ASP A 115 -14.91 0.45 -13.62
C ASP A 115 -15.17 1.85 -13.04
N VAL A 116 -14.84 2.06 -11.75
CA VAL A 116 -14.95 3.38 -11.10
C VAL A 116 -14.03 4.40 -11.77
N ILE A 117 -12.76 4.06 -12.02
CA ILE A 117 -11.80 4.97 -12.64
C ILE A 117 -12.25 5.31 -14.07
N LEU A 118 -12.65 4.32 -14.86
CA LEU A 118 -13.14 4.50 -16.23
C LEU A 118 -14.41 5.35 -16.25
N SER A 119 -15.38 5.06 -15.38
CA SER A 119 -16.61 5.83 -15.26
C SER A 119 -16.32 7.28 -14.85
N SER A 120 -15.39 7.53 -13.92
CA SER A 120 -14.98 8.89 -13.54
C SER A 120 -14.27 9.64 -14.66
N LYS A 121 -13.41 8.97 -15.44
CA LYS A 121 -12.74 9.59 -16.60
C LYS A 121 -13.71 9.85 -17.75
N LEU A 122 -14.67 8.96 -17.99
CA LEU A 122 -15.71 9.11 -19.03
C LEU A 122 -16.68 10.25 -18.70
N LYS A 123 -17.10 10.39 -17.43
CA LYS A 123 -17.91 11.53 -16.97
C LYS A 123 -17.20 12.88 -17.14
N GLY A 124 -15.87 12.92 -16.97
CA GLY A 124 -15.06 14.11 -17.21
C GLY A 124 -15.00 14.54 -18.69
N CYS A 125 -15.27 13.64 -19.63
CA CYS A 125 -15.32 13.92 -21.07
C CYS A 125 -16.71 14.37 -21.57
N GLY A 126 -17.73 14.47 -20.71
CA GLY A 126 -19.07 14.92 -21.12
C GLY A 126 -19.88 13.89 -21.91
N LEU A 127 -19.52 12.60 -21.84
CA LEU A 127 -20.32 11.52 -22.42
C LEU A 127 -21.38 11.03 -21.41
N TYR A 128 -22.36 11.89 -21.10
CA TYR A 128 -23.72 11.53 -20.68
C TYR A 128 -24.64 12.76 -20.72
#